data_AF-A0A914AI74-F1
#
_entry.id   AF-A0A914AI74-F1
#
_cell.length_a   1.000
_cell.length_b   1.000
_cell.length_c   1.000
_cell.angle_alpha   90.00
_cell.angle_beta   90.00
_cell.angle_gamma   90.00
#
_symmetry.space_group_name_H-M   'P 1'
#
loop_
_entity.id
_entity.type
_entity.pdbx_description
1 polymer ?
#
loop_
_entity_poly.entity_id
_entity_poly.type
_entity_poly.pdbx_seq_one_letter_code
_entity_poly.pdbx_strand_id
1 'polypeptide(L)'
;MTSVSFKILGDFEKRGQSWCADVVVKDTDSIRALYTSIAAHLDLMHNGQFIKATKANMMTLETGQDIVRLTGSSKIYRSGAFDIDDAVLGAYFNAPVVGVAEVCNKPEFERCSVKGTIVDVSPIKTTAASKRKEIQLQDLDNKAKKICIKLWSESADQCIPAEQSAVIVKNVCKRTYNNADYLNSTQQTTVEPLVPSSNTVSITLEGFAEDSDDMLNLVTDHDAEYSVAKHVLLTGLGYASLDELQNYLPMVMNINYCELSKKVKEVGSIVLDGDD
;
A
#
# COMPACT_ATOMS: atom_id res chain seq x y z
N MET A 1 -11.30 19.89 30.75
CA MET A 1 -11.71 18.64 30.06
C MET A 1 -10.93 18.61 28.75
N THR A 2 -10.08 17.61 28.53
CA THR A 2 -9.22 17.56 27.33
C THR A 2 -10.08 17.27 26.11
N SER A 3 -10.02 18.14 25.11
CA SER A 3 -10.67 17.94 23.81
C SER A 3 -9.61 18.00 22.72
N VAL A 4 -9.72 17.12 21.74
CA VAL A 4 -8.83 17.09 20.56
C VAL A 4 -9.70 17.16 19.32
N SER A 5 -9.33 18.05 18.40
CA SER A 5 -9.92 18.11 17.06
C SER A 5 -8.94 17.52 16.06
N PHE A 6 -9.42 16.66 15.16
CA PHE A 6 -8.59 15.98 14.18
C PHE A 6 -9.37 15.67 12.89
N LYS A 7 -8.65 15.53 11.77
CA LYS A 7 -9.19 15.04 10.50
C LYS A 7 -8.67 13.64 10.24
N ILE A 8 -9.56 12.75 9.81
CA ILE A 8 -9.23 11.36 9.47
C ILE A 8 -8.61 11.30 8.07
N LEU A 9 -7.47 10.62 7.93
CA LEU A 9 -6.66 10.56 6.71
C LEU A 9 -6.69 9.19 5.98
N GLY A 10 -7.53 8.27 6.45
CA GLY A 10 -7.69 6.93 5.88
C GLY A 10 -8.83 6.16 6.53
N ASP A 11 -9.16 5.01 5.96
CA ASP A 11 -10.18 4.13 6.53
C ASP A 11 -9.68 3.47 7.82
N PHE A 12 -10.59 2.99 8.67
CA PHE A 12 -10.17 2.28 9.88
C PHE A 12 -9.74 0.85 9.57
N GLU A 13 -8.54 0.50 10.03
CA GLU A 13 -8.02 -0.86 9.97
C GLU A 13 -8.21 -1.53 11.34
N LYS A 14 -8.67 -2.78 11.35
CA LYS A 14 -8.77 -3.55 12.59
C LYS A 14 -7.40 -4.15 12.97
N ARG A 15 -6.92 -3.82 14.16
CA ARG A 15 -5.69 -4.37 14.76
C ARG A 15 -6.00 -4.98 16.13
N GLY A 16 -6.14 -6.31 16.17
CA GLY A 16 -6.56 -7.04 17.36
C GLY A 16 -7.96 -6.62 17.83
N GLN A 17 -8.04 -6.10 19.06
CA GLN A 17 -9.28 -5.60 19.67
C GLN A 17 -9.51 -4.09 19.44
N SER A 18 -8.64 -3.44 18.68
CA SER A 18 -8.73 -2.01 18.39
C SER A 18 -8.87 -1.76 16.89
N TRP A 19 -9.39 -0.59 16.57
CA TRP A 19 -9.43 0.00 15.24
C TRP A 19 -8.45 1.16 15.22
N CYS A 20 -7.71 1.29 14.12
CA CYS A 20 -6.77 2.38 13.95
C CYS A 20 -6.91 3.09 12.61
N ALA A 21 -6.63 4.38 12.60
CA ALA A 21 -6.52 5.21 11.41
C ALA A 21 -5.44 6.27 11.65
N ASP A 22 -4.90 6.85 10.59
CA ASP A 22 -4.05 8.03 10.70
C ASP A 22 -4.92 9.30 10.74
N VAL A 23 -4.56 10.25 11.59
CA VAL A 23 -5.26 11.52 11.75
C VAL A 23 -4.30 12.69 11.79
N VAL A 24 -4.71 13.85 11.29
CA VAL A 24 -4.01 15.12 11.53
C VAL A 24 -4.71 15.89 12.65
N VAL A 25 -3.95 16.25 13.68
CA VAL A 25 -4.46 16.95 14.86
C VAL A 25 -4.41 18.46 14.63
N LYS A 26 -5.55 19.14 14.79
CA LYS A 26 -5.74 20.56 14.50
C LYS A 26 -4.72 21.47 15.19
N ASP A 27 -4.49 21.24 16.49
CA ASP A 27 -3.74 22.19 17.30
C ASP A 27 -2.21 22.10 17.08
N THR A 28 -1.75 21.06 16.39
CA THR A 28 -0.31 20.79 16.22
C THR A 28 0.08 20.50 14.78
N ASP A 29 -0.87 20.46 13.84
CA ASP A 29 -0.71 20.00 12.46
C ASP A 29 0.14 18.72 12.33
N SER A 30 0.01 17.84 13.32
CA SER A 30 0.82 16.63 13.41
C SER A 30 -0.01 15.43 13.02
N ILE A 31 0.54 14.55 12.18
CA ILE A 31 -0.05 13.24 11.92
C ILE A 31 0.20 12.32 13.11
N ARG A 32 -0.85 11.68 13.59
CA ARG A 32 -0.83 10.73 14.70
C ARG A 32 -1.66 9.51 14.35
N ALA A 33 -1.33 8.38 14.96
CA ALA A 33 -2.22 7.22 14.93
C ALA A 33 -3.38 7.46 15.90
N LEU A 34 -4.60 7.21 15.44
CA LEU A 34 -5.81 7.16 16.24
C LEU A 34 -6.10 5.71 16.58
N TYR A 35 -6.41 5.42 17.84
CA TYR A 35 -6.86 4.10 18.30
C TYR A 35 -8.21 4.19 19.02
N THR A 36 -9.13 3.30 18.66
CA THR A 36 -10.38 3.12 19.41
C THR A 36 -10.78 1.64 19.48
N SER A 37 -11.33 1.20 20.60
CA SER A 37 -11.85 -0.17 20.76
C SER A 37 -13.38 -0.24 20.65
N ILE A 38 -14.03 0.83 20.19
CA ILE A 38 -15.49 0.97 20.24
C ILE A 38 -16.01 1.09 18.82
N ALA A 39 -16.65 0.02 18.36
CA ALA A 39 -17.18 -0.05 17.00
C ALA A 39 -18.20 1.08 16.72
N ALA A 40 -19.03 1.45 17.70
CA ALA A 40 -20.01 2.52 17.55
C ALA A 40 -19.39 3.91 17.26
N HIS A 41 -18.10 4.10 17.56
CA HIS A 41 -17.41 5.33 17.16
C HIS A 41 -17.15 5.38 15.65
N LEU A 42 -16.99 4.23 14.99
CA LEU A 42 -16.63 4.13 13.58
C LEU A 42 -17.74 4.65 12.66
N ASP A 43 -19.00 4.51 13.05
CA ASP A 43 -20.16 5.02 12.30
C ASP A 43 -20.15 6.56 12.16
N LEU A 44 -19.39 7.24 13.02
CA LEU A 44 -19.25 8.70 13.03
C LEU A 44 -17.89 9.15 12.50
N MET A 45 -17.01 8.23 12.11
CA MET A 45 -15.61 8.48 11.81
C MET A 45 -15.21 7.75 10.52
N HIS A 46 -15.23 8.48 9.41
CA HIS A 46 -14.79 7.99 8.11
C HIS A 46 -13.68 8.86 7.53
N ASN A 47 -12.98 8.34 6.52
CA ASN A 47 -11.93 9.07 5.81
C ASN A 47 -12.41 10.47 5.38
N GLY A 48 -11.57 11.48 5.59
CA GLY A 48 -11.84 12.87 5.28
C GLY A 48 -12.68 13.63 6.30
N GLN A 49 -13.28 12.97 7.29
CA GLN A 49 -14.13 13.64 8.28
C GLN A 49 -13.33 14.40 9.32
N PHE A 50 -13.87 15.55 9.73
CA PHE A 50 -13.37 16.37 10.82
C PHE A 50 -14.12 16.04 12.10
N ILE A 51 -13.39 15.66 13.13
CA ILE A 51 -13.92 15.12 14.37
C ILE A 51 -13.42 15.96 15.54
N LYS A 52 -14.29 16.18 16.52
CA LYS A 52 -13.92 16.66 17.86
C LYS A 52 -14.22 15.55 18.86
N ALA A 53 -13.20 15.12 19.59
CA ALA A 53 -13.36 14.18 20.68
C ALA A 53 -13.10 14.87 22.02
N THR A 54 -13.98 14.65 22.99
CA THR A 54 -13.78 15.05 24.39
C THR A 54 -13.40 13.83 25.23
N LYS A 55 -12.61 14.04 26.28
CA LYS A 55 -12.00 12.95 27.07
C LYS A 55 -11.22 11.99 26.15
N ALA A 56 -10.57 12.55 25.14
CA ALA A 56 -9.57 11.85 24.34
C ALA A 56 -8.23 11.92 25.09
N ASN A 57 -7.50 10.81 25.08
CA ASN A 57 -6.18 10.75 25.68
C ASN A 57 -5.13 10.92 24.59
N MET A 58 -4.35 11.98 24.70
CA MET A 58 -3.07 12.09 24.02
C MET A 58 -2.08 11.31 24.85
N MET A 59 -1.47 10.28 24.26
CA MET A 59 -0.50 9.45 24.97
C MET A 59 0.70 9.18 24.08
N THR A 60 1.87 9.17 24.69
CA THR A 60 3.09 8.71 24.07
C THR A 60 3.24 7.23 24.42
N LEU A 61 3.31 6.37 23.41
CA LEU A 61 3.60 4.94 23.60
C LEU A 61 5.02 4.76 24.18
N GLU A 62 5.33 3.60 24.76
CA GLU A 62 6.71 3.24 25.15
C GLU A 62 7.68 3.35 23.99
N THR A 63 7.15 3.21 22.78
CA THR A 63 7.90 3.37 21.54
C THR A 63 8.22 4.84 21.26
N GLY A 64 7.75 5.82 22.03
CA GLY A 64 7.94 7.26 21.78
C GLY A 64 6.91 7.85 20.79
N GLN A 65 6.00 7.03 20.27
CA GLN A 65 4.97 7.50 19.33
C GLN A 65 3.82 8.17 20.06
N ASP A 66 3.55 9.41 19.68
CA ASP A 66 2.36 10.12 20.09
C ASP A 66 1.11 9.61 19.35
N ILE A 67 0.10 9.20 20.11
CA ILE A 67 -1.18 8.68 19.59
C ILE A 67 -2.37 9.41 20.20
N VAL A 68 -3.48 9.37 19.47
CA VAL A 68 -4.81 9.75 19.97
C VAL A 68 -5.54 8.47 20.36
N ARG A 69 -5.95 8.33 21.63
CA ARG A 69 -6.72 7.17 22.10
C ARG A 69 -8.12 7.58 22.53
N LEU A 70 -9.12 6.93 21.91
CA LEU A 70 -10.53 7.06 22.27
C LEU A 70 -10.97 5.87 23.13
N THR A 71 -11.65 6.15 24.22
CA THR A 71 -12.11 5.18 25.23
C THR A 71 -13.63 5.19 25.35
N GLY A 72 -14.21 4.31 26.19
CA GLY A 72 -15.66 4.25 26.43
C GLY A 72 -16.23 5.54 27.02
N SER A 73 -15.37 6.37 27.61
CA SER A 73 -15.75 7.65 28.18
C SER A 73 -15.65 8.82 27.20
N SER A 74 -15.02 8.61 26.04
CA SER A 74 -14.83 9.65 25.04
C SER A 74 -16.16 9.98 24.38
N LYS A 75 -16.43 11.28 24.16
CA LYS A 75 -17.59 11.72 23.39
C LYS A 75 -17.12 12.31 22.07
N ILE A 76 -17.71 11.85 20.97
CA ILE A 76 -17.30 12.16 19.61
C ILE A 76 -18.37 13.03 18.95
N TYR A 77 -17.93 14.09 18.29
CA TYR A 77 -18.77 15.03 17.58
C TYR A 77 -18.18 15.29 16.20
N ARG A 78 -19.03 15.51 15.20
CA ARG A 78 -18.58 16.11 13.94
C ARG A 78 -18.15 17.54 14.23
N SER A 79 -16.97 17.91 13.73
CA SER A 79 -16.43 19.26 13.83
C SER A 79 -16.66 19.99 12.51
N GLY A 80 -16.71 21.33 12.56
CA GLY A 80 -16.45 22.12 11.36
C GLY A 80 -15.06 21.83 10.82
N ALA A 81 -14.90 21.96 9.50
CA ALA A 81 -13.60 21.87 8.85
C ALA A 81 -12.62 22.88 9.44
N PHE A 82 -11.34 22.53 9.43
CA PHE A 82 -10.25 23.42 9.78
C PHE A 82 -9.14 23.28 8.75
N ASP A 83 -8.39 24.35 8.57
CA ASP A 83 -7.27 24.38 7.64
C ASP A 83 -6.15 23.46 8.13
N ILE A 84 -5.55 22.75 7.20
CA ILE A 84 -4.42 21.85 7.45
C ILE A 84 -3.35 22.29 6.46
N ASP A 85 -2.11 22.39 6.95
CA ASP A 85 -0.97 22.70 6.08
C ASP A 85 -0.83 21.66 4.96
N ASP A 86 -0.90 22.12 3.71
CA ASP A 86 -0.73 21.29 2.52
C ASP A 86 0.66 20.63 2.49
N ALA A 87 1.68 21.23 3.10
CA ALA A 87 3.00 20.63 3.22
C ALA A 87 2.97 19.38 4.11
N VAL A 88 2.17 19.39 5.19
CA VAL A 88 2.00 18.24 6.09
C VAL A 88 1.29 17.10 5.36
N LEU A 89 0.22 17.39 4.64
CA LEU A 89 -0.48 16.39 3.83
C LEU A 89 0.40 15.89 2.69
N GLY A 90 1.10 16.79 2.01
CA GLY A 90 2.03 16.47 0.93
C GLY A 90 3.10 15.47 1.38
N ALA A 91 3.74 15.73 2.52
CA ALA A 91 4.74 14.83 3.10
C ALA A 91 4.15 13.49 3.57
N TYR A 92 2.89 13.48 4.00
CA TYR A 92 2.19 12.27 4.44
C TYR A 92 1.87 11.31 3.29
N PHE A 93 1.31 11.83 2.20
CA PHE A 93 0.92 11.04 1.02
C PHE A 93 2.10 10.72 0.09
N ASN A 94 3.11 11.61 0.07
CA ASN A 94 4.28 11.51 -0.79
C ASN A 94 5.57 11.42 0.04
N ALA A 95 5.67 10.36 0.86
CA ALA A 95 6.84 10.16 1.68
C ALA A 95 8.11 9.99 0.82
N PRO A 96 9.25 10.61 1.20
CA PRO A 96 10.46 10.64 0.40
C PRO A 96 10.99 9.23 0.13
N VAL A 97 11.43 8.98 -1.11
CA VAL A 97 12.05 7.71 -1.52
C VAL A 97 13.53 7.71 -1.14
N VAL A 98 13.95 6.73 -0.34
CA VAL A 98 15.31 6.59 0.17
C VAL A 98 15.86 5.17 -0.08
N GLY A 99 17.18 5.02 -0.07
CA GLY A 99 17.83 3.70 -0.08
C GLY A 99 17.68 2.96 1.27
N VAL A 100 17.87 1.64 1.26
CA VAL A 100 17.82 0.81 2.49
C VAL A 100 18.88 1.26 3.50
N ALA A 101 20.07 1.64 3.06
CA ALA A 101 21.15 2.11 3.93
C ALA A 101 20.79 3.40 4.68
N GLU A 102 19.97 4.27 4.08
CA GLU A 102 19.56 5.55 4.68
C GLU A 102 18.51 5.37 5.77
N VAL A 103 17.68 4.33 5.69
CA VAL A 103 16.60 4.07 6.66
C VAL A 103 17.13 3.94 8.08
N CYS A 104 18.29 3.31 8.27
CA CYS A 104 18.88 3.14 9.60
C CYS A 104 19.15 4.48 10.30
N ASN A 105 19.43 5.54 9.54
CA ASN A 105 19.72 6.86 10.10
C ASN A 105 18.47 7.71 10.35
N LYS A 106 17.29 7.27 9.90
CA LYS A 106 16.04 7.98 10.13
C LYS A 106 15.56 7.85 11.59
N PRO A 107 14.95 8.90 12.17
CA PRO A 107 14.17 8.80 13.39
C PRO A 107 13.16 7.65 13.36
N GLU A 108 12.89 7.07 14.54
CA GLU A 108 11.78 6.13 14.67
C GLU A 108 10.44 6.83 14.36
N PHE A 109 9.46 6.08 13.85
CA PHE A 109 8.15 6.58 13.35
C PHE A 109 8.20 7.44 12.10
N GLU A 110 9.38 7.84 11.62
CA GLU A 110 9.46 8.60 10.39
C GLU A 110 8.92 7.76 9.24
N ARG A 111 8.03 8.38 8.45
CA ARG A 111 7.46 7.80 7.25
C ARG A 111 8.43 8.04 6.09
N CYS A 112 8.68 6.98 5.31
CA CYS A 112 9.50 7.03 4.11
C CYS A 112 9.00 6.02 3.09
N SER A 113 9.49 6.14 1.86
CA SER A 113 9.38 5.12 0.82
C SER A 113 10.77 4.54 0.62
N VAL A 114 10.90 3.23 0.40
CA VAL A 114 12.20 2.57 0.32
C VAL A 114 12.34 1.83 -0.99
N LYS A 115 13.45 2.07 -1.69
CA LYS A 115 13.84 1.33 -2.89
C LYS A 115 14.87 0.25 -2.55
N GLY A 116 14.73 -0.93 -3.16
CA GLY A 116 15.60 -2.07 -2.89
C GLY A 116 15.29 -3.25 -3.81
N THR A 117 16.12 -4.29 -3.72
CA THR A 117 15.87 -5.59 -4.35
C THR A 117 15.25 -6.53 -3.34
N ILE A 118 14.17 -7.23 -3.71
CA ILE A 118 13.57 -8.27 -2.87
C ILE A 118 14.53 -9.46 -2.81
N VAL A 119 14.93 -9.88 -1.62
CA VAL A 119 15.81 -11.04 -1.44
C VAL A 119 15.17 -12.21 -0.70
N ASP A 120 14.02 -11.98 -0.07
CA ASP A 120 13.22 -13.00 0.62
C ASP A 120 11.80 -12.46 0.81
N VAL A 121 10.80 -13.34 0.65
CA VAL A 121 9.41 -13.06 0.99
C VAL A 121 8.88 -14.18 1.86
N SER A 122 8.50 -13.86 3.09
CA SER A 122 7.97 -14.86 4.02
C SER A 122 6.57 -15.31 3.60
N PRO A 123 6.14 -16.53 3.96
CA PRO A 123 4.73 -16.87 3.95
C PRO A 123 3.95 -15.94 4.90
N ILE A 124 2.63 -15.83 4.69
CA ILE A 124 1.75 -15.07 5.58
C ILE A 124 1.68 -15.78 6.94
N LYS A 125 2.04 -15.07 8.00
CA LYS A 125 1.94 -15.49 9.39
C LYS A 125 0.63 -14.97 9.97
N THR A 126 -0.28 -15.87 10.34
CA THR A 126 -1.57 -15.51 10.93
C THR A 126 -1.67 -16.07 12.35
N THR A 127 -2.10 -15.21 13.28
CA THR A 127 -2.45 -15.54 14.66
C THR A 127 -3.88 -15.07 14.95
N ALA A 128 -4.42 -15.39 16.13
CA ALA A 128 -5.73 -14.88 16.56
C ALA A 128 -5.81 -13.34 16.64
N ALA A 129 -4.66 -12.66 16.79
CA ALA A 129 -4.60 -11.22 17.01
C ALA A 129 -3.97 -10.43 15.86
N SER A 130 -3.30 -11.10 14.91
CA SER A 130 -2.56 -10.43 13.85
C SER A 130 -2.38 -11.29 12.60
N LYS A 131 -2.25 -10.63 11.47
CA LYS A 131 -1.86 -11.20 10.18
C LYS A 131 -0.69 -10.37 9.65
N ARG A 132 0.40 -11.01 9.23
CA ARG A 132 1.49 -10.28 8.56
C ARG A 132 2.23 -11.10 7.52
N LYS A 133 2.83 -10.41 6.57
CA LYS A 133 3.84 -10.90 5.62
C LYS A 133 5.12 -10.10 5.82
N GLU A 134 6.28 -10.74 5.71
CA GLU A 134 7.58 -10.06 5.83
C GLU A 134 8.29 -10.08 4.49
N ILE A 135 8.85 -8.94 4.09
CA ILE A 135 9.66 -8.79 2.88
C ILE A 135 11.04 -8.35 3.32
N GLN A 136 12.08 -9.02 2.85
CA GLN A 136 13.44 -8.54 3.05
C GLN A 136 13.90 -7.81 1.80
N LEU A 137 14.24 -6.53 1.97
CA LEU A 137 14.87 -5.73 0.93
C LEU A 137 16.37 -5.65 1.16
N GLN A 138 17.13 -5.79 0.08
CA GLN A 138 18.54 -5.47 0.02
C GLN A 138 18.72 -4.12 -0.69
N ASP A 139 19.69 -3.33 -0.23
CA ASP A 139 20.01 -2.06 -0.85
C ASP A 139 20.51 -2.25 -2.30
N LEU A 140 20.11 -1.36 -3.20
CA LEU A 140 20.50 -1.41 -4.62
C LEU A 140 22.00 -1.14 -4.82
N ASP A 141 22.53 -0.19 -4.06
CA ASP A 141 23.90 0.31 -4.19
C ASP A 141 24.85 -0.42 -3.21
N ASN A 142 24.34 -0.87 -2.07
CA ASN A 142 25.11 -1.57 -1.04
C ASN A 142 24.49 -2.92 -0.62
N LYS A 143 24.81 -3.98 -1.37
CA LYS A 143 24.29 -5.34 -1.14
C LYS A 143 24.51 -5.91 0.27
N ALA A 144 25.42 -5.35 1.08
CA ALA A 144 25.60 -5.78 2.47
C ALA A 144 24.47 -5.29 3.40
N LYS A 145 23.73 -4.25 3.01
CA LYS A 145 22.65 -3.66 3.79
C LYS A 145 21.31 -4.28 3.41
N LYS A 146 20.56 -4.69 4.43
CA LYS A 146 19.22 -5.28 4.31
C LYS A 146 18.30 -4.69 5.35
N ILE A 147 17.01 -4.63 5.04
CA ILE A 147 15.97 -4.26 6.00
C ILE A 147 14.74 -5.13 5.82
N CYS A 148 14.08 -5.45 6.93
CA CYS A 148 12.82 -6.17 6.94
C CYS A 148 11.66 -5.18 6.90
N ILE A 149 10.70 -5.44 6.02
CA ILE A 149 9.42 -4.74 5.93
C ILE A 149 8.33 -5.70 6.38
N LYS A 150 7.54 -5.29 7.37
CA LYS A 150 6.41 -6.04 7.91
C LYS A 150 5.12 -5.44 7.36
N LEU A 151 4.48 -6.18 6.47
CA LEU A 151 3.15 -5.85 5.95
C LEU A 151 2.09 -6.45 6.87
N TRP A 152 1.32 -5.60 7.53
CA TRP A 152 0.30 -6.01 8.49
C TRP A 152 -1.11 -6.02 7.89
N SER A 153 -1.97 -6.86 8.45
CA SER A 153 -3.41 -6.94 8.14
C SER A 153 -3.64 -7.11 6.63
N GLU A 154 -4.44 -6.25 6.00
CA GLU A 154 -4.74 -6.31 4.56
C GLU A 154 -3.50 -6.07 3.69
N SER A 155 -2.50 -5.34 4.18
CA SER A 155 -1.23 -5.20 3.46
C SER A 155 -0.51 -6.53 3.30
N ALA A 156 -0.75 -7.50 4.19
CA ALA A 156 -0.16 -8.83 4.09
C ALA A 156 -0.64 -9.59 2.84
N ASP A 157 -1.81 -9.24 2.30
CA ASP A 157 -2.40 -9.87 1.11
C ASP A 157 -1.95 -9.23 -0.20
N GLN A 158 -1.16 -8.14 -0.14
CA GLN A 158 -0.63 -7.53 -1.35
C GLN A 158 0.15 -8.54 -2.19
N CYS A 159 -0.05 -8.45 -3.50
CA CYS A 159 0.78 -9.16 -4.48
C CYS A 159 2.17 -8.53 -4.44
N ILE A 160 3.18 -9.35 -4.15
CA ILE A 160 4.56 -8.90 -4.03
C ILE A 160 5.30 -9.37 -5.28
N PRO A 161 6.06 -8.49 -5.96
CA PRO A 161 6.93 -8.90 -7.06
C PRO A 161 7.86 -10.05 -6.64
N ALA A 162 8.28 -10.86 -7.61
CA ALA A 162 9.13 -12.01 -7.35
C ALA A 162 10.46 -11.61 -6.68
N GLU A 163 11.09 -12.55 -5.98
CA GLU A 163 12.46 -12.36 -5.51
C GLU A 163 13.40 -11.94 -6.65
N GLN A 164 14.45 -11.20 -6.30
CA GLN A 164 15.37 -10.51 -7.21
C GLN A 164 14.78 -9.31 -7.97
N SER A 165 13.47 -9.03 -7.85
CA SER A 165 12.88 -7.82 -8.43
C SER A 165 13.33 -6.57 -7.68
N ALA A 166 13.69 -5.52 -8.42
CA ALA A 166 13.86 -4.18 -7.86
C ALA A 166 12.48 -3.54 -7.66
N VAL A 167 12.26 -2.96 -6.48
CA VAL A 167 10.95 -2.40 -6.09
C VAL A 167 11.10 -1.08 -5.34
N ILE A 168 10.02 -0.33 -5.30
CA ILE A 168 9.78 0.74 -4.32
C ILE A 168 8.64 0.29 -3.42
N VAL A 169 8.88 0.27 -2.12
CA VAL A 169 7.85 0.10 -1.09
C VAL A 169 7.50 1.47 -0.53
N LYS A 170 6.31 1.97 -0.85
CA LYS A 170 5.90 3.33 -0.51
C LYS A 170 5.32 3.42 0.91
N ASN A 171 5.44 4.60 1.51
CA ASN A 171 4.72 5.00 2.72
C ASN A 171 4.81 3.96 3.86
N VAL A 172 6.02 3.61 4.26
CA VAL A 172 6.30 2.74 5.42
C VAL A 172 6.90 3.56 6.56
N CYS A 173 6.76 3.08 7.79
CA CYS A 173 7.32 3.75 8.96
C CYS A 173 8.43 2.95 9.61
N LYS A 174 9.53 3.63 9.97
CA LYS A 174 10.60 3.02 10.75
C LYS A 174 10.12 2.64 12.15
N ARG A 175 10.59 1.48 12.61
CA ARG A 175 10.46 0.97 13.97
C ARG A 175 11.77 0.33 14.39
N THR A 176 12.04 0.39 15.68
CA THR A 176 13.20 -0.26 16.27
C THR A 176 12.71 -1.17 17.40
N TYR A 177 13.09 -2.45 17.37
CA TYR A 177 12.77 -3.41 18.43
C TYR A 177 13.96 -4.32 18.66
N ASN A 178 14.35 -4.51 19.92
CA ASN A 178 15.54 -5.28 20.29
C ASN A 178 16.79 -4.89 19.48
N ASN A 179 17.04 -3.59 19.34
CA ASN A 179 18.15 -3.01 18.57
C ASN A 179 18.19 -3.39 17.08
N ALA A 180 17.07 -3.87 16.52
CA ALA A 180 16.93 -4.15 15.10
C ALA A 180 15.93 -3.17 14.47
N ASP A 181 16.34 -2.53 13.39
CA ASP A 181 15.48 -1.67 12.59
C ASP A 181 14.65 -2.50 11.61
N TYR A 182 13.39 -2.14 11.49
CA TYR A 182 12.47 -2.67 10.49
C TYR A 182 11.46 -1.60 10.11
N LEU A 183 10.73 -1.86 9.04
CA LEU A 183 9.70 -0.98 8.53
C LEU A 183 8.34 -1.65 8.73
N ASN A 184 7.35 -0.90 9.18
CA ASN A 184 5.97 -1.35 9.24
C ASN A 184 5.17 -0.70 8.11
N SER A 185 4.26 -1.47 7.51
CA SER A 185 3.26 -0.91 6.61
C SER A 185 2.36 0.10 7.31
N THR A 186 1.92 1.08 6.53
CA THR A 186 0.82 1.98 6.83
C THR A 186 -0.37 1.59 5.96
N GLN A 187 -1.50 2.29 6.12
CA GLN A 187 -2.68 2.10 5.28
C GLN A 187 -2.45 2.49 3.80
N GLN A 188 -1.37 3.23 3.54
CA GLN A 188 -1.01 3.73 2.21
C GLN A 188 0.20 3.00 1.63
N THR A 189 0.64 1.92 2.29
CA THR A 189 1.75 1.14 1.78
C THR A 189 1.37 0.44 0.50
N THR A 190 2.16 0.67 -0.54
CA THR A 190 2.12 -0.08 -1.80
C THR A 190 3.50 -0.64 -2.10
N VAL A 191 3.54 -1.78 -2.77
CA VAL A 191 4.77 -2.36 -3.32
C VAL A 191 4.68 -2.30 -4.83
N GLU A 192 5.60 -1.56 -5.45
CA GLU A 192 5.60 -1.32 -6.89
C GLU A 192 6.95 -1.73 -7.49
N PRO A 193 6.97 -2.36 -8.68
CA PRO A 193 8.21 -2.58 -9.42
C PRO A 193 8.95 -1.26 -9.64
N LEU A 194 10.27 -1.26 -9.44
CA LEU A 194 11.11 -0.14 -9.82
C LEU A 194 11.32 -0.20 -11.33
N VAL A 195 10.43 0.46 -12.07
CA VAL A 195 10.53 0.53 -13.53
C VAL A 195 11.63 1.55 -13.90
N PRO A 196 12.68 1.15 -14.64
CA PRO A 196 13.60 2.11 -15.23
C PRO A 196 12.80 3.01 -16.17
N SER A 197 13.00 4.31 -16.08
CA SER A 197 12.27 5.35 -16.82
C SER A 197 12.38 5.27 -18.36
N SER A 198 12.98 4.22 -18.93
CA SER A 198 13.30 4.14 -20.34
C SER A 198 12.50 3.13 -21.17
N ASN A 199 11.60 2.29 -20.63
CA ASN A 199 10.78 1.38 -21.46
C ASN A 199 9.46 0.98 -20.77
N THR A 200 8.55 1.94 -20.59
CA THR A 200 7.16 1.61 -20.25
C THR A 200 6.42 1.31 -21.56
N VAL A 201 5.97 0.08 -21.74
CA VAL A 201 5.01 -0.28 -22.80
C VAL A 201 3.64 -0.25 -22.14
N SER A 202 2.76 0.68 -22.54
CA SER A 202 1.35 0.56 -22.18
C SER A 202 0.70 -0.42 -23.16
N ILE A 203 -0.21 -1.24 -22.63
CA ILE A 203 -0.95 -2.23 -23.41
C ILE A 203 -2.42 -1.92 -23.17
N THR A 204 -3.14 -1.65 -24.26
CA THR A 204 -4.58 -1.40 -24.23
C THR A 204 -5.27 -2.69 -24.67
N LEU A 205 -6.13 -3.22 -23.82
CA LEU A 205 -6.95 -4.38 -24.15
C LEU A 205 -8.20 -3.88 -24.89
N GLU A 206 -8.25 -4.11 -26.21
CA GLU A 206 -9.41 -3.78 -27.04
C GLU A 206 -10.25 -5.02 -27.31
N GLY A 207 -11.45 -5.07 -26.73
CA GLY A 207 -12.51 -6.01 -27.11
C GLY A 207 -12.37 -7.45 -26.56
N PHE A 208 -13.52 -8.02 -26.25
CA PHE A 208 -13.69 -9.46 -25.98
C PHE A 208 -14.54 -10.04 -27.11
N ALA A 209 -14.00 -10.97 -27.90
CA ALA A 209 -14.83 -11.84 -28.72
C ALA A 209 -15.10 -13.11 -27.91
N GLU A 210 -16.36 -13.36 -27.59
CA GLU A 210 -16.77 -14.54 -26.79
C GLU A 210 -16.78 -15.84 -27.61
N ASP A 211 -16.39 -15.76 -28.88
CA ASP A 211 -16.47 -16.89 -29.80
C ASP A 211 -15.10 -17.50 -30.08
N SER A 212 -14.94 -18.69 -29.52
CA SER A 212 -13.99 -19.76 -29.86
C SER A 212 -12.51 -19.54 -29.55
N ASP A 213 -11.98 -20.54 -28.84
CA ASP A 213 -10.57 -20.82 -28.54
C ASP A 213 -9.85 -19.78 -27.68
N ASP A 214 -9.91 -19.97 -26.35
CA ASP A 214 -8.88 -19.77 -25.30
C ASP A 214 -7.70 -18.79 -25.56
N MET A 215 -7.86 -17.76 -26.38
CA MET A 215 -6.86 -16.84 -26.89
C MET A 215 -7.41 -15.42 -26.81
N LEU A 216 -6.54 -14.49 -26.45
CA LEU A 216 -6.81 -13.07 -26.26
C LEU A 216 -5.90 -12.31 -27.21
N ASN A 217 -6.47 -11.39 -27.98
CA ASN A 217 -5.68 -10.50 -28.82
C ASN A 217 -5.25 -9.28 -27.99
N LEU A 218 -3.94 -9.06 -27.88
CA LEU A 218 -3.32 -7.91 -27.24
C LEU A 218 -2.91 -6.94 -28.34
N VAL A 219 -3.40 -5.70 -28.25
CA VAL A 219 -2.96 -4.60 -29.11
C VAL A 219 -2.04 -3.70 -28.29
N THR A 220 -0.88 -3.40 -28.84
CA THR A 220 0.09 -2.49 -28.21
C THR A 220 -0.07 -1.07 -28.75
N ASP A 221 0.50 -0.09 -28.06
CA ASP A 221 0.53 1.33 -28.49
C ASP A 221 1.23 1.58 -29.85
N HIS A 222 1.77 0.53 -30.49
CA HIS A 222 2.39 0.57 -31.80
C HIS A 222 1.64 -0.27 -32.84
N ASP A 223 0.35 -0.54 -32.61
CA ASP A 223 -0.53 -1.33 -33.47
C ASP A 223 -0.01 -2.76 -33.74
N ALA A 224 0.88 -3.27 -32.88
CA ALA A 224 1.28 -4.67 -32.94
C ALA A 224 0.25 -5.52 -32.21
N GLU A 225 -0.29 -6.51 -32.91
CA GLU A 225 -1.27 -7.46 -32.41
C GLU A 225 -0.60 -8.78 -32.01
N TYR A 226 -0.95 -9.31 -30.84
CA TYR A 226 -0.47 -10.61 -30.35
C TYR A 226 -1.63 -11.46 -29.85
N SER A 227 -1.74 -12.71 -30.31
CA SER A 227 -2.69 -13.67 -29.74
C SER A 227 -2.04 -14.43 -28.58
N VAL A 228 -2.56 -14.27 -27.37
CA VAL A 228 -2.06 -14.89 -26.13
C VAL A 228 -3.13 -15.77 -25.51
N ALA A 229 -2.80 -16.99 -25.15
CA ALA A 229 -3.78 -17.88 -24.54
C ALA A 229 -4.34 -17.32 -23.21
N LYS A 230 -5.66 -17.35 -23.04
CA LYS A 230 -6.40 -16.90 -21.84
C LYS A 230 -5.87 -17.56 -20.58
N HIS A 231 -5.51 -18.84 -20.64
CA HIS A 231 -4.93 -19.55 -19.51
C HIS A 231 -3.55 -19.00 -19.12
N VAL A 232 -2.74 -18.48 -20.05
CA VAL A 232 -1.43 -17.86 -19.77
C VAL A 232 -1.58 -16.54 -19.02
N LEU A 233 -2.60 -15.75 -19.36
CA LEU A 233 -2.92 -14.52 -18.63
C LEU A 233 -3.50 -14.82 -17.23
N LEU A 234 -4.26 -15.91 -17.09
CA LEU A 234 -4.81 -16.36 -15.80
C LEU A 234 -3.79 -17.09 -14.90
N THR A 235 -2.83 -17.84 -15.46
CA THR A 235 -1.74 -18.46 -14.69
C THR A 235 -0.62 -17.49 -14.37
N GLY A 236 -0.42 -16.43 -15.16
CA GLY A 236 0.41 -15.27 -14.80
C GLY A 236 -0.13 -14.47 -13.60
N LEU A 237 -1.42 -14.61 -13.28
CA LEU A 237 -2.04 -14.13 -12.03
C LEU A 237 -1.93 -15.15 -10.87
N GLY A 238 -1.31 -16.31 -11.12
CA GLY A 238 -1.31 -17.47 -10.22
C GLY A 238 0.07 -18.01 -9.87
N TYR A 239 0.78 -18.70 -10.77
CA TYR A 239 1.96 -19.51 -10.44
C TYR A 239 2.78 -19.93 -11.68
N ALA A 240 3.17 -19.02 -12.58
CA ALA A 240 4.11 -19.36 -13.67
C ALA A 240 5.52 -18.82 -13.38
N SER A 241 6.54 -19.62 -13.65
CA SER A 241 7.94 -19.15 -13.59
C SER A 241 8.22 -18.21 -14.77
N LEU A 242 9.10 -17.22 -14.59
CA LEU A 242 9.41 -16.22 -15.62
C LEU A 242 9.93 -16.87 -16.93
N ASP A 243 10.59 -18.02 -16.80
CA ASP A 243 11.12 -18.82 -17.91
C ASP A 243 10.00 -19.46 -18.77
N GLU A 244 8.83 -19.73 -18.21
CA GLU A 244 7.68 -20.24 -18.96
C GLU A 244 7.00 -19.15 -19.79
N LEU A 245 6.94 -17.91 -19.26
CA LEU A 245 6.33 -16.77 -19.95
C LEU A 245 7.17 -16.28 -21.14
N GLN A 246 8.50 -16.39 -21.08
CA GLN A 246 9.40 -16.03 -22.18
C GLN A 246 9.22 -16.90 -23.44
N ASN A 247 8.71 -18.12 -23.30
CA ASN A 247 8.47 -19.00 -24.45
C ASN A 247 7.21 -18.64 -25.25
N TYR A 248 6.29 -17.86 -24.68
CA TYR A 248 5.01 -17.50 -25.31
C TYR A 248 4.94 -16.04 -25.77
N LEU A 249 5.87 -15.19 -25.33
CA LEU A 249 5.93 -13.78 -25.71
C LEU A 249 7.29 -13.50 -26.36
N PRO A 250 7.36 -13.30 -27.69
CA PRO A 250 8.63 -13.07 -28.38
C PRO A 250 9.31 -11.73 -28.03
N MET A 251 8.66 -10.88 -27.23
CA MET A 251 9.26 -9.67 -26.65
C MET A 251 8.89 -9.55 -25.16
N VAL A 252 9.88 -9.14 -24.36
CA VAL A 252 9.76 -8.88 -22.92
C VAL A 252 8.76 -7.74 -22.70
N MET A 253 7.48 -8.06 -22.49
CA MET A 253 6.45 -7.12 -22.06
C MET A 253 6.41 -7.10 -20.52
N ASN A 254 6.75 -5.96 -19.92
CA ASN A 254 6.52 -5.72 -18.49
C ASN A 254 5.05 -5.32 -18.30
N ILE A 255 4.19 -6.31 -18.06
CA ILE A 255 2.77 -6.08 -17.80
C ILE A 255 2.62 -5.59 -16.36
N ASN A 256 1.94 -4.46 -16.16
CA ASN A 256 1.53 -4.01 -14.82
C ASN A 256 0.32 -4.84 -14.35
N TYR A 257 0.61 -6.00 -13.76
CA TYR A 257 -0.40 -6.98 -13.31
C TYR A 257 -1.44 -6.42 -12.33
N CYS A 258 -1.11 -5.37 -11.58
CA CYS A 258 -2.04 -4.75 -10.61
C CYS A 258 -3.20 -4.03 -11.30
N GLU A 259 -2.95 -3.31 -12.41
CA GLU A 259 -4.01 -2.67 -13.19
C GLU A 259 -4.85 -3.67 -13.97
N LEU A 260 -4.21 -4.71 -14.50
CA LEU A 260 -4.90 -5.78 -15.24
C LEU A 260 -5.93 -6.49 -14.34
N SER A 261 -5.55 -6.79 -13.09
CA SER A 261 -6.44 -7.46 -12.12
C SER A 261 -7.65 -6.62 -11.71
N LYS A 262 -7.53 -5.29 -11.72
CA LYS A 262 -8.65 -4.36 -11.44
C LYS A 262 -9.57 -4.26 -12.65
N LYS A 263 -9.02 -4.06 -13.86
CA LYS A 263 -9.82 -3.96 -15.09
C LYS A 263 -10.57 -5.25 -15.41
N VAL A 264 -9.98 -6.42 -15.19
CA VAL A 264 -10.66 -7.73 -15.40
C VAL A 264 -11.84 -7.93 -14.43
N LYS A 265 -11.82 -7.29 -13.25
CA LYS A 265 -12.94 -7.34 -12.30
C LYS A 265 -14.03 -6.30 -12.58
N GLU A 266 -13.69 -5.20 -13.26
CA GLU A 266 -14.63 -4.10 -13.56
C GLU A 266 -15.36 -4.29 -14.90
N VAL A 267 -14.75 -4.94 -15.90
CA VAL A 267 -15.32 -5.02 -17.25
C VAL A 267 -16.17 -6.28 -17.42
N GLY A 268 -17.41 -6.22 -16.91
CA GLY A 268 -18.49 -7.14 -17.26
C GLY A 268 -19.19 -6.77 -18.59
N SER A 269 -18.41 -6.42 -19.62
CA SER A 269 -18.78 -5.75 -20.90
C SER A 269 -18.68 -4.23 -20.88
N ILE A 270 -17.93 -3.69 -21.86
CA ILE A 270 -18.07 -2.33 -22.37
C ILE A 270 -17.99 -2.47 -23.90
N VAL A 271 -19.12 -2.23 -24.56
CA VAL A 271 -19.20 -1.88 -25.98
C VAL A 271 -19.13 -0.37 -26.03
N LEU A 272 -18.32 0.19 -26.92
CA LEU A 272 -18.51 1.57 -27.37
C LEU A 272 -18.56 1.59 -28.90
N ASP A 273 -19.71 2.03 -29.37
CA ASP A 273 -20.10 2.25 -30.76
C ASP A 273 -19.09 3.11 -31.51
N GLY A 274 -18.82 2.72 -32.75
CA GLY A 274 -18.24 3.61 -33.75
C GLY A 274 -19.35 4.36 -34.46
N ASP A 275 -19.23 5.68 -34.50
CA ASP A 275 -19.81 6.48 -35.57
C ASP A 275 -18.65 7.13 -36.34
N ASP A 276 -18.60 6.80 -37.64
CA ASP A 276 -17.83 7.30 -38.79
C ASP A 276 -16.66 8.30 -38.60
#